data_AF-A0A8J4C708-F1
#
_entry.id   AF-A0A8J4C708-F1
#
_cell.length_a   1.000
_cell.length_b   1.000
_cell.length_c   1.000
_cell.angle_alpha   90.00
_cell.angle_beta   90.00
_cell.angle_gamma   90.00
#
_symmetry.space_group_name_H-M   'P 1'
#
loop_
_entity.id
_entity.type
_entity.pdbx_description
1 polymer ?
#
loop_
_entity_poly.entity_id
_entity_poly.type
_entity_poly.pdbx_seq_one_letter_code
_entity_poly.pdbx_strand_id
1 'polypeptide(L)'
;MLSVVVLISTLLFLFVQVPQGAGLLLEVLRYASENVDKSLEQELRVIIEVSSLASRSSTINSADLAGLAKHVCAARCNTTFNQTMANSKDSFERFWSLTEDPGLAIATRRSVLACIILHWILQKERKFDDHAEKDLENITRWFYNVHLHSVAQRGLLEYLHISKSGGTSFSEAAALNDCSMAPGIGQVEELGDLPRWINGTAFEEVTGGIDIMWSYYSTEGRSPKVRSCRERSAYLHSLKYDYVSNEFTMHGGGTNMVETHVCPQTVNVVTLRDPDSRLISHVHYILARIQKRLGKLKASNDDDDDGEDDNGGEGFGGTVGGRGGSGEDISQSEMFRSLFCQGNITMWEQMAPTVVDNYITRSFIGERAFHTSVGSIGLHHLDVARRVLLHFDLVLDMDAGSDATDFVLRQGLGWSVNMSQIHARSSWSVYSKLNYNASECQNDGLLRELQARQGPDRQLYRFGRALAFLDFLHLVMAHKLGLQPVLDISSFRRVASAGFYSRALSESGGGGGSGSGGGRVSGGGCGLIGAIQVKKRHLHKR
;
A
#
# COMPACT_ATOMS: atom_id res chain seq x y z
N MET A 1 3.79 4.07 -22.29
CA MET A 1 3.61 4.55 -20.89
C MET A 1 2.72 5.80 -20.79
N LEU A 2 2.73 6.75 -21.73
CA LEU A 2 1.81 7.91 -21.72
C LEU A 2 0.30 7.59 -21.76
N SER A 3 -0.10 6.38 -22.16
CA SER A 3 -1.51 6.02 -22.37
C SER A 3 -2.33 6.01 -21.06
N VAL A 4 -1.81 5.47 -19.95
CA VAL A 4 -2.60 5.24 -18.70
C VAL A 4 -2.87 6.51 -17.89
N VAL A 5 -2.01 7.54 -17.99
CA VAL A 5 -2.19 8.81 -17.24
C VAL A 5 -3.30 9.67 -17.88
N VAL A 6 -3.30 9.80 -19.21
CA VAL A 6 -4.34 10.52 -19.97
C VAL A 6 -5.70 9.83 -19.81
N LEU A 7 -5.65 8.50 -19.65
CA LEU A 7 -6.76 7.63 -19.38
C LEU A 7 -7.60 8.15 -18.19
N ILE A 8 -7.02 8.09 -16.98
CA ILE A 8 -7.79 8.20 -15.74
C ILE A 8 -8.35 9.60 -15.50
N SER A 9 -7.63 10.65 -15.91
CA SER A 9 -8.16 12.02 -15.88
C SER A 9 -9.37 12.20 -16.82
N THR A 10 -9.39 11.48 -17.95
CA THR A 10 -10.51 11.51 -18.92
C THR A 10 -11.73 10.74 -18.40
N LEU A 11 -11.52 9.64 -17.65
CA LEU A 11 -12.60 8.95 -16.91
C LEU A 11 -13.36 10.01 -16.08
N LEU A 12 -12.67 10.65 -15.13
CA LEU A 12 -13.33 11.50 -14.14
C LEU A 12 -14.10 12.67 -14.77
N PHE A 13 -13.58 13.25 -15.86
CA PHE A 13 -14.28 14.31 -16.58
C PHE A 13 -15.58 13.81 -17.22
N LEU A 14 -15.58 12.61 -17.81
CA LEU A 14 -16.79 11.99 -18.35
C LEU A 14 -17.76 11.55 -17.23
N PHE A 15 -17.26 11.05 -16.08
CA PHE A 15 -18.11 10.51 -15.01
C PHE A 15 -18.92 11.55 -14.23
N VAL A 16 -18.49 12.82 -14.22
CA VAL A 16 -19.25 13.91 -13.57
C VAL A 16 -20.52 14.25 -14.37
N GLN A 17 -20.60 13.94 -15.67
CA GLN A 17 -21.68 14.41 -16.54
C GLN A 17 -22.73 13.37 -16.95
N VAL A 18 -22.52 12.07 -16.70
CA VAL A 18 -23.49 11.03 -17.13
C VAL A 18 -24.65 10.90 -16.12
N PRO A 19 -25.92 11.04 -16.54
CA PRO A 19 -27.10 10.83 -15.69
C PRO A 19 -27.16 9.40 -15.12
N GLN A 20 -27.76 9.25 -13.93
CA GLN A 20 -28.00 7.93 -13.34
C GLN A 20 -29.00 7.12 -14.19
N GLY A 21 -28.59 5.97 -14.73
CA GLY A 21 -29.44 5.12 -15.57
C GLY A 21 -28.78 3.81 -16.01
N ALA A 22 -29.58 2.89 -16.57
CA ALA A 22 -29.12 1.63 -17.17
C ALA A 22 -28.12 1.90 -18.32
N GLY A 23 -27.08 1.08 -18.43
CA GLY A 23 -25.99 1.21 -19.39
C GLY A 23 -24.72 1.86 -18.84
N LEU A 24 -24.75 2.38 -17.62
CA LEU A 24 -23.60 3.08 -17.05
C LEU A 24 -22.44 2.13 -16.68
N LEU A 25 -22.76 0.87 -16.39
CA LEU A 25 -21.78 -0.19 -16.16
C LEU A 25 -21.07 -0.58 -17.46
N LEU A 26 -21.81 -0.57 -18.58
CA LEU A 26 -21.27 -0.75 -19.92
C LEU A 26 -20.34 0.39 -20.30
N GLU A 27 -20.60 1.63 -19.88
CA GLU A 27 -19.69 2.74 -20.12
C GLU A 27 -18.36 2.57 -19.38
N VAL A 28 -18.41 2.11 -18.12
CA VAL A 28 -17.21 1.78 -17.34
C VAL A 28 -16.39 0.67 -18.02
N LEU A 29 -17.06 -0.35 -18.55
CA LEU A 29 -16.40 -1.48 -19.24
C LEU A 29 -15.92 -1.14 -20.65
N ARG A 30 -16.68 -0.36 -21.42
CA ARG A 30 -16.27 0.18 -22.72
C ARG A 30 -15.04 1.06 -22.55
N TYR A 31 -15.08 1.93 -21.55
CA TYR A 31 -13.93 2.73 -21.21
C TYR A 31 -12.74 1.82 -20.85
N ALA A 32 -12.95 0.78 -20.03
CA ALA A 32 -11.89 -0.17 -19.74
C ALA A 32 -11.31 -0.80 -21.03
N SER A 33 -12.16 -1.25 -21.98
CA SER A 33 -11.70 -1.89 -23.23
C SER A 33 -10.96 -0.96 -24.18
N GLU A 34 -11.41 0.28 -24.34
CA GLU A 34 -10.74 1.30 -25.18
C GLU A 34 -9.30 1.58 -24.72
N ASN A 35 -9.00 1.20 -23.48
CA ASN A 35 -7.80 1.56 -22.77
C ASN A 35 -6.96 0.35 -22.31
N VAL A 36 -7.45 -0.86 -22.60
CA VAL A 36 -6.69 -2.08 -22.39
C VAL A 36 -5.71 -2.22 -23.54
N ASP A 37 -4.43 -1.96 -23.25
CA ASP A 37 -3.35 -2.41 -24.12
C ASP A 37 -3.07 -3.91 -23.91
N LYS A 38 -2.26 -4.50 -24.79
CA LYS A 38 -1.85 -5.90 -24.68
C LYS A 38 -1.15 -6.21 -23.35
N SER A 39 -0.53 -5.22 -22.71
CA SER A 39 0.12 -5.40 -21.41
C SER A 39 -0.94 -5.60 -20.32
N LEU A 40 -2.01 -4.79 -20.30
CA LEU A 40 -3.07 -4.96 -19.31
C LEU A 40 -3.82 -6.29 -19.51
N GLU A 41 -4.11 -6.71 -20.75
CA GLU A 41 -4.71 -8.03 -21.01
C GLU A 41 -3.85 -9.16 -20.40
N GLN A 42 -2.53 -9.08 -20.57
CA GLN A 42 -1.59 -10.04 -19.99
C GLN A 42 -1.63 -10.02 -18.47
N GLU A 43 -1.60 -8.85 -17.83
CA GLU A 43 -1.64 -8.74 -16.37
C GLU A 43 -2.97 -9.24 -15.78
N LEU A 44 -4.11 -9.02 -16.45
CA LEU A 44 -5.40 -9.59 -16.03
C LEU A 44 -5.37 -11.12 -16.00
N ARG A 45 -4.72 -11.75 -16.99
CA ARG A 45 -4.52 -13.22 -17.02
C ARG A 45 -3.65 -13.69 -15.86
N VAL A 46 -2.56 -12.96 -15.58
CA VAL A 46 -1.68 -13.26 -14.43
C VAL A 46 -2.44 -13.14 -13.11
N ILE A 47 -3.29 -12.12 -12.94
CA ILE A 47 -4.12 -11.95 -11.74
C ILE A 47 -5.04 -13.16 -11.53
N ILE A 48 -5.69 -13.65 -12.58
CA ILE A 48 -6.56 -14.84 -12.50
C ILE A 48 -5.76 -16.09 -12.11
N GLU A 49 -4.59 -16.27 -12.71
CA GLU A 49 -3.71 -17.40 -12.41
C GLU A 49 -3.22 -17.37 -10.95
N VAL A 50 -2.67 -16.24 -10.50
CA VAL A 50 -2.17 -16.06 -9.13
C VAL A 50 -3.31 -16.21 -8.11
N SER A 51 -4.50 -15.69 -8.40
CA SER A 51 -5.69 -15.86 -7.55
C SER A 51 -6.13 -17.32 -7.45
N SER A 52 -6.07 -18.07 -8.55
CA SER A 52 -6.38 -19.51 -8.54
C SER A 52 -5.39 -20.29 -7.68
N LEU A 53 -4.10 -19.96 -7.75
CA LEU A 53 -3.07 -20.58 -6.92
C LEU A 53 -3.25 -20.27 -5.43
N ALA A 54 -3.52 -19.01 -5.08
CA ALA A 54 -3.78 -18.60 -3.70
C ALA A 54 -5.00 -19.34 -3.10
N SER A 55 -6.02 -19.58 -3.92
CA SER A 55 -7.21 -20.32 -3.51
C SER A 55 -6.92 -21.78 -3.18
N ARG A 56 -6.03 -22.43 -3.93
CA ARG A 56 -5.66 -23.85 -3.74
C ARG A 56 -4.81 -24.09 -2.48
N SER A 57 -4.09 -23.09 -2.02
CA SER A 57 -3.33 -23.18 -0.76
C SER A 57 -4.19 -23.00 0.48
N SER A 58 -5.42 -22.51 0.34
CA SER A 58 -6.34 -22.36 1.48
C SER A 58 -6.93 -23.71 1.90
N THR A 59 -7.07 -23.93 3.20
CA THR A 59 -7.71 -25.13 3.79
C THR A 59 -9.23 -25.13 3.66
N ILE A 60 -9.81 -23.97 3.33
CA ILE A 60 -11.22 -23.83 2.95
C ILE A 60 -11.44 -24.68 1.71
N ASN A 61 -12.58 -25.37 1.60
CA ASN A 61 -12.92 -26.24 0.47
C ASN A 61 -12.85 -25.47 -0.86
N SER A 62 -11.65 -25.37 -1.40
CA SER A 62 -11.27 -24.44 -2.47
C SER A 62 -11.91 -24.82 -3.80
N ALA A 63 -12.55 -25.99 -3.86
CA ALA A 63 -13.33 -26.45 -4.98
C ALA A 63 -14.43 -25.46 -5.36
N ASP A 64 -15.10 -24.83 -4.38
CA ASP A 64 -16.17 -23.88 -4.65
C ASP A 64 -15.62 -22.57 -5.25
N LEU A 65 -14.47 -22.09 -4.77
CA LEU A 65 -13.91 -20.80 -5.19
C LEU A 65 -13.07 -20.88 -6.46
N ALA A 66 -12.18 -21.86 -6.53
CA ALA A 66 -11.47 -22.17 -7.76
C ALA A 66 -12.46 -22.61 -8.84
N GLY A 67 -13.52 -23.34 -8.44
CA GLY A 67 -14.67 -23.63 -9.29
C GLY A 67 -15.31 -22.34 -9.78
N LEU A 68 -15.69 -21.43 -8.91
CA LEU A 68 -16.38 -20.19 -9.26
C LEU A 68 -15.59 -19.31 -10.22
N ALA A 69 -14.34 -18.97 -9.88
CA ALA A 69 -13.48 -18.22 -10.78
C ALA A 69 -13.31 -18.98 -12.11
N LYS A 70 -12.99 -20.28 -12.06
CA LYS A 70 -12.86 -21.10 -13.28
C LYS A 70 -14.14 -21.14 -14.09
N HIS A 71 -15.32 -21.20 -13.49
CA HIS A 71 -16.61 -21.20 -14.20
C HIS A 71 -16.85 -19.86 -14.88
N VAL A 72 -16.66 -18.74 -14.16
CA VAL A 72 -16.80 -17.39 -14.74
C VAL A 72 -15.81 -17.18 -15.89
N CYS A 73 -14.57 -17.64 -15.77
CA CYS A 73 -13.55 -17.49 -16.81
C CYS A 73 -13.66 -18.53 -17.95
N ALA A 74 -14.22 -19.72 -17.69
CA ALA A 74 -14.44 -20.78 -18.67
C ALA A 74 -15.69 -20.56 -19.52
N ALA A 75 -16.63 -19.74 -19.07
CA ALA A 75 -17.78 -19.27 -19.83
C ALA A 75 -17.33 -18.35 -20.98
N ARG A 76 -16.66 -18.92 -21.98
CA ARG A 76 -16.17 -18.24 -23.20
C ARG A 76 -17.30 -17.90 -24.20
N CYS A 77 -18.54 -18.37 -23.94
CA CYS A 77 -19.71 -18.12 -24.79
C CYS A 77 -20.83 -17.42 -24.00
N ASN A 78 -21.49 -16.41 -24.61
CA ASN A 78 -22.52 -15.57 -23.99
C ASN A 78 -23.59 -16.34 -23.21
N THR A 79 -24.12 -17.44 -23.76
CA THR A 79 -25.21 -18.19 -23.12
C THR A 79 -24.78 -18.87 -21.81
N THR A 80 -23.51 -19.28 -21.71
CA THR A 80 -22.98 -19.90 -20.48
C THR A 80 -22.59 -18.87 -19.42
N PHE A 81 -22.25 -17.64 -19.80
CA PHE A 81 -21.78 -16.62 -18.86
C PHE A 81 -22.89 -16.16 -17.92
N ASN A 82 -24.05 -15.80 -18.46
CA ASN A 82 -25.19 -15.33 -17.65
C ASN A 82 -25.69 -16.40 -16.68
N GLN A 83 -25.82 -17.63 -17.17
CA GLN A 83 -26.27 -18.74 -16.32
C GLN A 83 -25.24 -19.08 -15.23
N THR A 84 -23.95 -18.93 -15.55
CA THR A 84 -22.88 -19.08 -14.56
C THR A 84 -22.97 -17.98 -13.50
N MET A 85 -23.14 -16.72 -13.88
CA MET A 85 -23.25 -15.59 -12.96
C MET A 85 -24.45 -15.73 -12.02
N ALA A 86 -25.60 -16.16 -12.53
CA ALA A 86 -26.80 -16.44 -11.73
C ALA A 86 -26.55 -17.54 -10.68
N ASN A 87 -25.98 -18.68 -11.10
CA ASN A 87 -25.66 -19.81 -10.21
C ASN A 87 -24.54 -19.47 -9.21
N SER A 88 -23.72 -18.47 -9.53
CA SER A 88 -22.59 -18.06 -8.72
C SER A 88 -23.02 -17.29 -7.47
N LYS A 89 -24.17 -16.63 -7.47
CA LYS A 89 -24.63 -15.78 -6.36
C LYS A 89 -24.68 -16.55 -5.03
N ASP A 90 -25.35 -17.70 -5.01
CA ASP A 90 -25.47 -18.52 -3.81
C ASP A 90 -24.10 -19.06 -3.36
N SER A 91 -23.23 -19.35 -4.32
CA SER A 91 -21.85 -19.77 -4.07
C SER A 91 -21.03 -18.65 -3.44
N PHE A 92 -21.21 -17.40 -3.87
CA PHE A 92 -20.57 -16.22 -3.27
C PHE A 92 -21.05 -15.98 -1.84
N GLU A 93 -22.36 -16.01 -1.60
CA GLU A 93 -22.92 -15.82 -0.25
C GLU A 93 -22.46 -16.92 0.72
N ARG A 94 -22.42 -18.18 0.24
CA ARG A 94 -21.87 -19.30 1.01
C ARG A 94 -20.37 -19.12 1.24
N PHE A 95 -19.60 -18.76 0.22
CA PHE A 95 -18.17 -18.56 0.34
C PHE A 95 -17.85 -17.48 1.38
N TRP A 96 -18.51 -16.33 1.34
CA TRP A 96 -18.23 -15.26 2.29
C TRP A 96 -18.65 -15.59 3.72
N SER A 97 -19.76 -16.30 3.89
CA SER A 97 -20.15 -16.75 5.23
C SER A 97 -19.17 -17.77 5.83
N LEU A 98 -18.37 -18.44 5.00
CA LEU A 98 -17.34 -19.40 5.40
C LEU A 98 -15.92 -18.82 5.46
N THR A 99 -15.64 -17.72 4.75
CA THR A 99 -14.28 -17.17 4.68
C THR A 99 -14.01 -16.24 5.85
N GLU A 100 -13.27 -16.75 6.83
CA GLU A 100 -12.65 -15.92 7.87
C GLU A 100 -11.40 -15.19 7.36
N ASP A 101 -10.99 -15.43 6.11
CA ASP A 101 -9.83 -14.84 5.47
C ASP A 101 -10.24 -13.67 4.53
N PRO A 102 -9.97 -12.41 4.92
CA PRO A 102 -10.22 -11.24 4.07
C PRO A 102 -9.39 -11.27 2.78
N GLY A 103 -8.16 -11.79 2.85
CA GLY A 103 -7.23 -11.86 1.74
C GLY A 103 -7.79 -12.69 0.59
N LEU A 104 -8.46 -13.80 0.89
CA LEU A 104 -9.07 -14.65 -0.12
C LEU A 104 -10.25 -13.96 -0.81
N ALA A 105 -11.06 -13.22 -0.06
CA ALA A 105 -12.19 -12.47 -0.64
C ALA A 105 -11.72 -11.34 -1.58
N ILE A 106 -10.65 -10.63 -1.21
CA ILE A 106 -10.02 -9.60 -2.05
C ILE A 106 -9.48 -10.21 -3.36
N ALA A 107 -8.73 -11.32 -3.26
CA ALA A 107 -8.22 -12.04 -4.42
C ALA A 107 -9.37 -12.52 -5.34
N THR A 108 -10.44 -13.04 -4.75
CA THR A 108 -11.64 -13.48 -5.48
C THR A 108 -12.30 -12.33 -6.23
N ARG A 109 -12.50 -11.18 -5.58
CA ARG A 109 -13.03 -9.96 -6.20
C ARG A 109 -12.23 -9.59 -7.44
N ARG A 110 -10.91 -9.49 -7.29
CA ARG A 110 -9.99 -9.13 -8.38
C ARG A 110 -10.03 -10.15 -9.51
N SER A 111 -10.02 -11.45 -9.20
CA SER A 111 -10.10 -12.51 -10.21
C SER A 111 -11.42 -12.47 -11.00
N VAL A 112 -12.55 -12.25 -10.33
CA VAL A 112 -13.86 -12.18 -10.98
C VAL A 112 -13.92 -10.97 -11.90
N LEU A 113 -13.55 -9.78 -11.42
CA LEU A 113 -13.52 -8.56 -12.23
C LEU A 113 -12.58 -8.69 -13.43
N ALA A 114 -11.40 -9.28 -13.24
CA ALA A 114 -10.47 -9.55 -14.34
C ALA A 114 -11.09 -10.44 -15.43
N CYS A 115 -11.84 -11.48 -15.04
CA CYS A 115 -12.52 -12.34 -16.02
C CYS A 115 -13.65 -11.64 -16.76
N ILE A 116 -14.41 -10.76 -16.09
CA ILE A 116 -15.47 -9.96 -16.72
C ILE A 116 -14.88 -9.02 -17.76
N ILE A 117 -13.80 -8.31 -17.43
CA ILE A 117 -13.11 -7.38 -18.34
C ILE A 117 -12.51 -8.13 -19.53
N LEU A 118 -11.81 -9.24 -19.29
CA LEU A 118 -11.26 -10.06 -20.38
C LEU A 118 -12.35 -10.61 -21.29
N HIS A 119 -13.47 -11.07 -20.72
CA HIS A 119 -14.62 -11.53 -21.51
C HIS A 119 -15.14 -10.40 -22.41
N TRP A 120 -15.35 -9.21 -21.84
CA TRP A 120 -15.81 -8.03 -22.58
C TRP A 120 -14.88 -7.66 -23.75
N ILE A 121 -13.56 -7.63 -23.52
CA ILE A 121 -12.55 -7.37 -24.56
C ILE A 121 -12.62 -8.42 -25.66
N LEU A 122 -12.65 -9.70 -25.30
CA LEU A 122 -12.65 -10.81 -26.26
C LEU A 122 -13.93 -10.88 -27.10
N GLN A 123 -15.06 -10.41 -26.58
CA GLN A 123 -16.32 -10.31 -27.31
C GLN A 123 -16.40 -9.09 -28.25
N LYS A 124 -15.32 -8.30 -28.36
CA LYS A 124 -15.29 -7.05 -29.14
C LYS A 124 -16.41 -6.10 -28.71
N GLU A 125 -16.59 -5.91 -27.41
CA GLU A 125 -17.50 -4.89 -26.84
C GLU A 125 -18.99 -5.11 -27.19
N ARG A 126 -19.39 -6.36 -27.45
CA ARG A 126 -20.81 -6.70 -27.55
C ARG A 126 -21.48 -6.39 -26.22
N LYS A 127 -22.57 -5.62 -26.27
CA LYS A 127 -23.37 -5.28 -25.09
C LYS A 127 -23.76 -6.54 -24.30
N PHE A 128 -23.62 -6.46 -22.98
CA PHE A 128 -24.31 -7.39 -22.09
C PHE A 128 -25.82 -7.25 -22.31
N ASP A 129 -26.55 -8.36 -22.16
CA ASP A 129 -28.00 -8.27 -22.05
C ASP A 129 -28.40 -7.72 -20.66
N ASP A 130 -29.66 -7.31 -20.54
CA ASP A 130 -30.19 -6.69 -19.32
C ASP A 130 -30.02 -7.59 -18.08
N HIS A 131 -30.04 -8.92 -18.26
CA HIS A 131 -29.84 -9.87 -17.17
C HIS A 131 -28.39 -9.86 -16.67
N ALA A 132 -27.43 -9.91 -17.59
CA ALA A 132 -26.01 -9.86 -17.26
C ALA A 132 -25.61 -8.52 -16.62
N GLU A 133 -26.16 -7.41 -17.10
CA GLU A 133 -25.95 -6.10 -16.46
C GLU A 133 -26.50 -6.11 -15.03
N LYS A 134 -27.70 -6.67 -14.82
CA LYS A 134 -28.29 -6.78 -13.47
C LYS A 134 -27.47 -7.66 -12.54
N ASP A 135 -26.93 -8.77 -13.04
CA ASP A 135 -26.05 -9.65 -12.26
C ASP A 135 -24.77 -8.94 -11.85
N LEU A 136 -24.18 -8.16 -12.75
CA LEU A 136 -22.98 -7.37 -12.45
C LEU A 136 -23.25 -6.26 -11.43
N GLU A 137 -24.42 -5.60 -11.47
CA GLU A 137 -24.82 -4.69 -10.39
C GLU A 137 -24.88 -5.42 -9.04
N ASN A 138 -25.50 -6.59 -9.00
CA ASN A 138 -25.69 -7.36 -7.77
C ASN A 138 -24.35 -7.80 -7.18
N ILE A 139 -23.44 -8.31 -8.03
CA ILE A 139 -22.08 -8.70 -7.64
C ILE A 139 -21.28 -7.49 -7.15
N THR A 140 -21.42 -6.33 -7.81
CA THR A 140 -20.77 -5.09 -7.38
C THR A 140 -21.25 -4.66 -5.99
N ARG A 141 -22.58 -4.61 -5.76
CA ARG A 141 -23.15 -4.31 -4.44
C ARG A 141 -22.62 -5.27 -3.38
N TRP A 142 -22.57 -6.55 -3.71
CA TRP A 142 -22.10 -7.60 -2.81
C TRP A 142 -20.63 -7.41 -2.44
N PHE A 143 -19.73 -7.32 -3.42
CA PHE A 143 -18.29 -7.11 -3.17
C PHE A 143 -18.02 -5.82 -2.40
N TYR A 144 -18.78 -4.75 -2.68
CA TYR A 144 -18.58 -3.48 -1.98
C TYR A 144 -19.04 -3.57 -0.53
N ASN A 145 -20.17 -4.23 -0.26
CA ASN A 145 -20.58 -4.52 1.11
C ASN A 145 -19.52 -5.35 1.83
N VAL A 146 -19.01 -6.42 1.22
CA VAL A 146 -17.93 -7.24 1.77
C VAL A 146 -16.70 -6.38 2.13
N HIS A 147 -16.28 -5.49 1.24
CA HIS A 147 -15.19 -4.54 1.46
C HIS A 147 -15.45 -3.64 2.67
N LEU A 148 -16.61 -2.97 2.74
CA LEU A 148 -16.96 -2.08 3.84
C LEU A 148 -16.95 -2.79 5.20
N HIS A 149 -17.51 -4.00 5.27
CA HIS A 149 -17.51 -4.79 6.51
C HIS A 149 -16.10 -5.18 6.93
N SER A 150 -15.31 -5.67 5.98
CA SER A 150 -13.93 -6.09 6.24
C SER A 150 -13.06 -4.93 6.74
N VAL A 151 -13.18 -3.75 6.13
CA VAL A 151 -12.47 -2.53 6.58
C VAL A 151 -12.90 -2.13 7.99
N ALA A 152 -14.21 -2.04 8.21
CA ALA A 152 -14.75 -1.60 9.48
C ALA A 152 -14.43 -2.56 10.64
N GLN A 153 -14.54 -3.86 10.40
CA GLN A 153 -14.33 -4.90 11.42
C GLN A 153 -12.89 -4.94 11.92
N ARG A 154 -11.90 -4.77 11.02
CA ARG A 154 -10.48 -4.84 11.38
C ARG A 154 -10.03 -3.63 12.17
N GLY A 155 -10.60 -2.44 11.92
CA GLY A 155 -10.45 -1.29 12.82
C GLY A 155 -9.01 -0.80 13.04
N LEU A 156 -8.09 -1.22 12.19
CA LEU A 156 -6.67 -0.88 12.19
C LEU A 156 -6.17 -0.90 10.75
N LEU A 157 -5.57 0.19 10.27
CA LEU A 157 -4.93 0.28 8.96
C LEU A 157 -3.43 0.08 9.09
N GLU A 158 -2.88 -0.79 8.25
CA GLU A 158 -1.44 -0.92 8.06
C GLU A 158 -1.07 -0.48 6.65
N TYR A 159 -0.18 0.49 6.58
CA TYR A 159 0.28 1.07 5.32
C TYR A 159 1.70 0.61 5.01
N LEU A 160 1.90 -0.07 3.87
CA LEU A 160 3.24 -0.39 3.36
C LEU A 160 3.82 0.83 2.64
N HIS A 161 4.74 1.51 3.30
CA HIS A 161 5.33 2.76 2.86
C HIS A 161 6.60 2.50 2.03
N ILE A 162 6.40 2.24 0.73
CA ILE A 162 7.50 1.99 -0.23
C ILE A 162 7.76 3.16 -1.20
N SER A 163 6.85 4.13 -1.23
CA SER A 163 6.94 5.37 -2.01
C SER A 163 7.33 6.54 -1.10
N LYS A 164 8.42 7.26 -1.39
CA LYS A 164 8.94 8.34 -0.52
C LYS A 164 7.93 9.46 -0.27
N SER A 165 7.77 10.33 -1.25
CA SER A 165 6.82 11.45 -1.17
C SER A 165 5.39 10.94 -1.01
N GLY A 166 5.02 9.90 -1.77
CA GLY A 166 3.69 9.29 -1.71
C GLY A 166 3.32 8.83 -0.31
N GLY A 167 4.20 8.12 0.41
CA GLY A 167 3.85 7.62 1.73
C GLY A 167 3.93 8.64 2.85
N THR A 168 4.74 9.70 2.70
CA THR A 168 4.62 10.84 3.62
C THR A 168 3.24 11.50 3.46
N SER A 169 2.82 11.77 2.21
CA SER A 169 1.50 12.36 1.94
C SER A 169 0.35 11.46 2.40
N PHE A 170 0.49 10.13 2.29
CA PHE A 170 -0.53 9.19 2.79
C PHE A 170 -0.64 9.21 4.31
N SER A 171 0.50 9.22 5.03
CA SER A 171 0.52 9.27 6.50
C SER A 171 -0.07 10.59 7.03
N GLU A 172 0.23 11.70 6.34
CA GLU A 172 -0.37 13.00 6.66
C GLU A 172 -1.87 13.01 6.34
N ALA A 173 -2.30 12.32 5.27
CA ALA A 173 -3.73 12.15 4.99
C ALA A 173 -4.41 11.39 6.11
N ALA A 174 -3.80 10.31 6.61
CA ALA A 174 -4.33 9.56 7.74
C ALA A 174 -4.52 10.48 8.97
N ALA A 175 -3.50 11.27 9.32
CA ALA A 175 -3.58 12.21 10.44
C ALA A 175 -4.71 13.25 10.25
N LEU A 176 -4.87 13.79 9.05
CA LEU A 176 -5.93 14.76 8.71
C LEU A 176 -7.32 14.12 8.61
N ASN A 177 -7.42 12.80 8.55
CA ASN A 177 -8.67 12.04 8.66
C ASN A 177 -8.91 11.49 10.08
N ASP A 178 -8.29 12.11 11.09
CA ASP A 178 -8.43 11.75 12.50
C ASP A 178 -7.98 10.31 12.85
N CYS A 179 -7.04 9.73 12.09
CA CYS A 179 -6.42 8.47 12.47
C CYS A 179 -5.49 8.65 13.67
N SER A 180 -5.62 7.77 14.67
CA SER A 180 -4.73 7.71 15.82
C SER A 180 -3.50 6.89 15.48
N MET A 181 -2.33 7.53 15.53
CA MET A 181 -1.04 6.95 15.17
C MET A 181 0.10 7.49 16.03
N ALA A 182 1.25 6.83 15.96
CA ALA A 182 2.49 7.36 16.52
C ALA A 182 2.91 8.68 15.83
N PRO A 183 3.73 9.52 16.48
CA PRO A 183 4.26 10.74 15.88
C PRO A 183 4.96 10.51 14.53
N GLY A 184 5.20 11.61 13.79
CA GLY A 184 5.84 11.57 12.49
C GLY A 184 4.91 10.97 11.42
N ILE A 185 5.34 9.86 10.83
CA ILE A 185 4.59 9.16 9.76
C ILE A 185 3.91 7.88 10.27
N GLY A 186 3.63 7.80 11.58
CA GLY A 186 2.93 6.66 12.17
C GLY A 186 3.79 5.39 12.27
N GLN A 187 5.11 5.56 12.33
CA GLN A 187 6.05 4.46 12.58
C GLN A 187 6.15 4.20 14.08
N VAL A 188 6.13 2.92 14.45
CA VAL A 188 6.28 2.48 15.84
C VAL A 188 7.61 1.73 15.93
N GLU A 189 8.61 2.35 16.55
CA GLU A 189 9.98 1.85 16.59
C GLU A 189 10.06 0.44 17.17
N GLU A 190 9.25 0.13 18.20
CA GLU A 190 9.25 -1.19 18.84
C GLU A 190 8.79 -2.34 17.94
N LEU A 191 8.16 -2.04 16.80
CA LEU A 191 7.79 -3.02 15.80
C LEU A 191 8.95 -3.36 14.85
N GLY A 192 9.98 -2.52 14.77
CA GLY A 192 11.14 -2.73 13.90
C GLY A 192 10.82 -2.51 12.41
N ASP A 193 9.82 -1.68 12.12
CA ASP A 193 9.35 -1.40 10.75
C ASP A 193 10.05 -0.20 10.11
N LEU A 194 11.10 0.31 10.76
CA LEU A 194 11.89 1.43 10.27
C LEU A 194 12.57 1.08 8.95
N PRO A 195 12.79 2.08 8.09
CA PRO A 195 13.51 1.91 6.84
C PRO A 195 14.92 1.32 7.00
N ARG A 196 15.27 0.38 6.12
CA ARG A 196 16.56 -0.33 6.08
C ARG A 196 17.24 -0.15 4.73
N TRP A 197 17.58 1.09 4.42
CA TRP A 197 18.10 1.47 3.10
C TRP A 197 19.61 1.43 3.03
N ILE A 198 20.28 1.81 4.12
CA ILE A 198 21.73 2.01 4.16
C ILE A 198 22.37 0.92 5.00
N ASN A 199 23.44 0.34 4.48
CA ASN A 199 24.39 -0.47 5.23
C ASN A 199 25.27 0.46 6.05
N GLY A 200 25.01 0.54 7.36
CA GLY A 200 25.73 1.44 8.27
C GLY A 200 27.24 1.27 8.20
N THR A 201 27.74 0.03 8.23
CA THR A 201 29.18 -0.25 8.17
C THR A 201 29.82 0.27 6.89
N ALA A 202 29.23 -0.05 5.72
CA ALA A 202 29.75 0.45 4.44
C ALA A 202 29.65 1.98 4.32
N PHE A 203 28.60 2.57 4.90
CA PHE A 203 28.42 4.02 4.90
C PHE A 203 29.44 4.73 5.79
N GLU A 204 29.70 4.22 6.99
CA GLU A 204 30.71 4.73 7.91
C GLU A 204 32.12 4.65 7.31
N GLU A 205 32.46 3.53 6.66
CA GLU A 205 33.74 3.35 5.96
C GLU A 205 33.96 4.41 4.86
N VAL A 206 32.91 4.73 4.11
CA VAL A 206 32.97 5.71 3.02
C VAL A 206 32.97 7.16 3.54
N THR A 207 32.27 7.44 4.64
CA THR A 207 32.06 8.80 5.13
C THR A 207 32.96 9.22 6.28
N GLY A 208 33.73 8.30 6.86
CA GLY A 208 34.57 8.57 8.02
C GLY A 208 33.77 8.63 9.33
N GLY A 209 32.73 7.81 9.48
CA GLY A 209 31.96 7.67 10.72
C GLY A 209 30.72 8.57 10.85
N ILE A 210 30.10 8.96 9.73
CA ILE A 210 28.84 9.70 9.76
C ILE A 210 27.69 8.73 10.02
N ASP A 211 26.87 9.04 11.02
CA ASP A 211 25.63 8.30 11.27
C ASP A 211 24.45 8.89 10.48
N ILE A 212 23.56 8.01 10.04
CA ILE A 212 22.31 8.34 9.36
C ILE A 212 21.21 7.39 9.82
N MET A 213 20.01 7.92 10.09
CA MET A 213 18.87 7.21 10.69
C MET A 213 18.31 6.00 9.89
N TRP A 214 18.88 5.65 8.73
CA TRP A 214 18.45 4.52 7.88
C TRP A 214 19.52 3.43 7.75
N SER A 215 20.54 3.46 8.60
CA SER A 215 21.72 2.59 8.62
C SER A 215 21.45 1.15 9.10
N TYR A 216 20.20 0.71 9.07
CA TYR A 216 19.74 -0.57 9.65
C TYR A 216 19.76 -1.77 8.68
N TYR A 217 20.33 -1.64 7.47
CA TYR A 217 20.33 -2.75 6.50
C TYR A 217 21.03 -4.02 7.01
N SER A 218 22.04 -3.91 7.87
CA SER A 218 22.76 -5.08 8.39
C SER A 218 21.99 -5.88 9.44
N THR A 219 20.88 -5.33 9.96
CA THR A 219 20.06 -6.03 10.94
C THR A 219 19.01 -6.87 10.22
N GLU A 220 19.17 -8.18 10.22
CA GLU A 220 18.13 -9.08 9.70
C GLU A 220 17.01 -9.24 10.75
N GLY A 221 15.78 -8.89 10.34
CA GLY A 221 14.56 -9.20 11.08
C GLY A 221 13.96 -8.06 11.93
N ARG A 222 12.67 -8.21 12.24
CA ARG A 222 11.93 -7.28 13.13
C ARG A 222 12.28 -7.49 14.60
N SER A 223 11.83 -6.52 15.40
CA SER A 223 11.88 -6.60 16.87
C SER A 223 11.27 -7.93 17.34
N PRO A 224 11.97 -8.69 18.20
CA PRO A 224 11.48 -9.98 18.67
C PRO A 224 10.29 -9.85 19.63
N LYS A 225 9.91 -8.62 20.04
CA LYS A 225 8.83 -8.35 20.99
C LYS A 225 7.44 -8.62 20.41
N VAL A 226 7.28 -8.46 19.11
CA VAL A 226 5.99 -8.60 18.42
C VAL A 226 6.21 -9.40 17.14
N ARG A 227 5.94 -10.71 17.18
CA ARG A 227 6.31 -11.63 16.10
C ARG A 227 5.16 -11.98 15.17
N SER A 228 3.94 -12.02 15.71
CA SER A 228 2.76 -12.39 14.94
C SER A 228 1.87 -11.19 14.64
N CYS A 229 1.09 -11.28 13.55
CA CYS A 229 0.10 -10.27 13.21
C CYS A 229 -0.96 -10.06 14.30
N ARG A 230 -1.28 -11.10 15.09
CA ARG A 230 -2.21 -10.98 16.23
C ARG A 230 -1.59 -10.17 17.37
N GLU A 231 -0.35 -10.47 17.75
CA GLU A 231 0.38 -9.68 18.75
C GLU A 231 0.54 -8.23 18.30
N ARG A 232 0.84 -8.03 17.00
CA ARG A 232 0.95 -6.70 16.38
C ARG A 232 -0.32 -5.88 16.50
N SER A 233 -1.45 -6.45 16.08
CA SER A 233 -2.76 -5.79 16.21
C SER A 233 -3.10 -5.52 17.68
N ALA A 234 -2.88 -6.47 18.59
CA ALA A 234 -3.13 -6.29 20.02
C ALA A 234 -2.26 -5.18 20.63
N TYR A 235 -0.98 -5.12 20.25
CA TYR A 235 -0.05 -4.10 20.70
C TYR A 235 -0.48 -2.70 20.23
N LEU A 236 -0.78 -2.54 18.94
CA LEU A 236 -1.25 -1.26 18.38
C LEU A 236 -2.57 -0.80 19.01
N HIS A 237 -3.50 -1.72 19.25
CA HIS A 237 -4.74 -1.40 19.96
C HIS A 237 -4.50 -1.02 21.44
N SER A 238 -3.50 -1.61 22.10
CA SER A 238 -3.14 -1.21 23.47
C SER A 238 -2.63 0.23 23.55
N LEU A 239 -1.99 0.71 22.46
CA LEU A 239 -1.57 2.10 22.26
C LEU A 239 -2.71 3.01 21.79
N LYS A 240 -3.91 2.44 21.56
CA LYS A 240 -5.08 3.10 20.99
C LYS A 240 -4.87 3.61 19.56
N TYR A 241 -3.93 3.03 18.82
CA TYR A 241 -3.73 3.35 17.43
C TYR A 241 -4.70 2.59 16.52
N ASP A 242 -5.13 3.26 15.45
CA ASP A 242 -5.90 2.70 14.34
C ASP A 242 -5.18 2.85 12.99
N TYR A 243 -3.94 3.38 13.00
CA TYR A 243 -3.05 3.48 11.86
C TYR A 243 -1.60 3.14 12.25
N VAL A 244 -0.90 2.42 11.37
CA VAL A 244 0.55 2.19 11.44
C VAL A 244 1.17 2.21 10.05
N SER A 245 2.37 2.75 9.94
CA SER A 245 3.19 2.73 8.72
C SER A 245 4.36 1.75 8.85
N ASN A 246 4.60 0.96 7.80
CA ASN A 246 5.67 -0.01 7.68
C ASN A 246 6.59 0.34 6.51
N GLU A 247 7.86 0.70 6.77
CA GLU A 247 8.85 1.08 5.76
C GLU A 247 9.93 0.01 5.50
N PHE A 248 9.82 -1.15 6.13
CA PHE A 248 10.79 -2.24 5.99
C PHE A 248 10.38 -3.22 4.87
N THR A 249 9.68 -4.30 5.22
CA THR A 249 9.19 -5.32 4.29
C THR A 249 7.89 -5.94 4.83
N MET A 250 7.28 -6.87 4.09
CA MET A 250 6.11 -7.60 4.55
C MET A 250 6.44 -8.62 5.64
N HIS A 251 5.41 -9.04 6.38
CA HIS A 251 5.56 -9.88 7.58
C HIS A 251 5.95 -11.32 7.24
N GLY A 252 6.67 -11.97 8.16
CA GLY A 252 7.16 -13.33 7.95
C GLY A 252 8.39 -13.39 7.06
N GLY A 253 8.59 -14.51 6.38
CA GLY A 253 9.73 -14.67 5.46
C GLY A 253 11.11 -14.76 6.12
N GLY A 254 11.18 -14.95 7.45
CA GLY A 254 12.45 -15.09 8.17
C GLY A 254 13.17 -16.42 7.90
N THR A 255 12.42 -17.50 7.69
CA THR A 255 12.98 -18.81 7.30
C THR A 255 12.86 -19.01 5.79
N ASN A 256 11.66 -18.80 5.24
CA ASN A 256 11.39 -18.95 3.82
C ASN A 256 10.46 -17.84 3.33
N MET A 257 10.83 -17.15 2.26
CA MET A 257 10.04 -16.05 1.70
C MET A 257 8.61 -16.42 1.31
N VAL A 258 8.30 -17.69 1.02
CA VAL A 258 6.92 -18.12 0.73
C VAL A 258 5.98 -17.99 1.93
N GLU A 259 6.52 -17.83 3.14
CA GLU A 259 5.78 -17.56 4.37
C GLU A 259 5.46 -16.06 4.54
N THR A 260 5.86 -15.23 3.58
CA THR A 260 5.57 -13.80 3.62
C THR A 260 4.08 -13.55 3.44
N HIS A 261 3.51 -12.66 4.25
CA HIS A 261 2.08 -12.39 4.26
C HIS A 261 1.74 -10.94 4.68
N VAL A 262 0.52 -10.53 4.35
CA VAL A 262 -0.15 -9.36 4.94
C VAL A 262 -0.75 -9.76 6.29
N CYS A 263 -0.96 -8.79 7.20
CA CYS A 263 -1.66 -9.10 8.44
C CYS A 263 -3.18 -9.11 8.22
N PRO A 264 -3.86 -10.27 8.37
CA PRO A 264 -5.30 -10.35 8.10
C PRO A 264 -6.14 -9.58 9.13
N GLN A 265 -5.56 -9.19 10.27
CA GLN A 265 -6.21 -8.35 11.29
C GLN A 265 -6.21 -6.87 10.94
N THR A 266 -5.46 -6.42 9.93
CA THR A 266 -5.33 -5.02 9.54
C THR A 266 -5.90 -4.79 8.14
N VAL A 267 -6.32 -3.57 7.86
CA VAL A 267 -6.62 -3.09 6.50
C VAL A 267 -5.29 -2.73 5.85
N ASN A 268 -4.85 -3.52 4.88
CA ASN A 268 -3.53 -3.41 4.28
C ASN A 268 -3.59 -2.53 3.02
N VAL A 269 -2.90 -1.40 3.05
CA VAL A 269 -2.85 -0.43 1.94
C VAL A 269 -1.42 -0.23 1.46
N VAL A 270 -1.23 -0.09 0.15
CA VAL A 270 0.08 0.27 -0.43
C VAL A 270 -0.09 1.30 -1.53
N THR A 271 0.86 2.23 -1.62
CA THR A 271 1.03 3.10 -2.80
C THR A 271 2.19 2.59 -3.65
N LEU A 272 1.91 2.39 -4.93
CA LEU A 272 2.90 2.07 -5.94
C LEU A 272 3.24 3.30 -6.77
N ARG A 273 4.46 3.33 -7.28
CA ARG A 273 4.96 4.33 -8.21
C ARG A 273 5.86 3.64 -9.21
N ASP A 274 5.96 4.20 -10.40
CA ASP A 274 6.91 3.82 -11.44
C ASP A 274 8.30 3.55 -10.82
N PRO A 275 8.84 2.33 -10.96
CA PRO A 275 10.08 1.92 -10.29
C PRO A 275 11.27 2.82 -10.61
N ASP A 276 11.37 3.28 -11.86
CA ASP A 276 12.47 4.10 -12.32
C ASP A 276 12.41 5.51 -11.69
N SER A 277 11.23 6.11 -11.73
CA SER A 277 10.96 7.40 -11.08
C SER A 277 11.15 7.33 -9.57
N ARG A 278 10.76 6.19 -8.96
CA ARG A 278 10.92 5.92 -7.53
C ARG A 278 12.40 5.75 -7.16
N LEU A 279 13.17 5.00 -7.95
CA LEU A 279 14.62 4.81 -7.76
C LEU A 279 15.35 6.16 -7.80
N ILE A 280 15.12 6.97 -8.85
CA ILE A 280 15.72 8.31 -8.99
C ILE A 280 15.39 9.17 -7.77
N SER A 281 14.10 9.25 -7.41
CA SER A 281 13.66 10.04 -6.26
C SER A 281 14.28 9.56 -4.95
N HIS A 282 14.56 8.27 -4.80
CA HIS A 282 15.14 7.71 -3.59
C HIS A 282 16.64 7.98 -3.50
N VAL A 283 17.38 7.80 -4.60
CA VAL A 283 18.81 8.13 -4.68
C VAL A 283 19.04 9.59 -4.35
N HIS A 284 18.30 10.51 -4.99
CA HIS A 284 18.43 11.95 -4.69
C HIS A 284 18.01 12.30 -3.26
N TYR A 285 17.02 11.62 -2.69
CA TYR A 285 16.64 11.82 -1.29
C TYR A 285 17.78 11.45 -0.33
N ILE A 286 18.45 10.31 -0.56
CA ILE A 286 19.62 9.88 0.20
C ILE A 286 20.76 10.88 0.04
N LEU A 287 21.07 11.27 -1.20
CA LEU A 287 22.11 12.24 -1.52
C LEU A 287 21.92 13.59 -0.81
N ALA A 288 20.70 14.14 -0.86
CA ALA A 288 20.38 15.41 -0.21
C ALA A 288 20.61 15.36 1.31
N ARG A 289 20.35 14.20 1.92
CA ARG A 289 20.50 13.99 3.36
C ARG A 289 21.95 13.78 3.78
N ILE A 290 22.72 13.06 2.97
CA ILE A 290 24.16 12.92 3.14
C ILE A 290 24.83 14.30 3.03
N GLN A 291 24.51 15.10 2.00
CA GLN A 291 25.07 16.44 1.84
C GLN A 291 24.79 17.34 3.06
N LYS A 292 23.55 17.36 3.54
CA LYS A 292 23.18 18.13 4.73
C LYS A 292 23.95 17.67 5.98
N ARG A 293 24.12 16.37 6.18
CA ARG A 293 24.84 15.82 7.34
C ARG A 293 26.33 16.15 7.30
N LEU A 294 26.95 16.03 6.13
CA LEU A 294 28.32 16.45 5.91
C LEU A 294 28.51 17.93 6.27
N GLY A 295 27.66 18.81 5.74
CA GLY A 295 27.77 20.25 6.00
C GLY A 295 27.60 20.66 7.48
N LYS A 296 26.83 19.90 8.27
CA LYS A 296 26.64 20.20 9.71
C LYS A 296 27.89 19.93 10.55
N LEU A 297 28.70 18.93 10.19
CA LEU A 297 29.95 18.62 10.90
C LEU A 297 30.96 19.77 10.84
N LYS A 298 30.83 20.66 9.84
CA LYS A 298 31.64 21.86 9.76
C LYS A 298 31.22 22.91 10.80
N ALA A 299 29.92 23.20 10.87
CA ALA A 299 29.39 24.23 11.78
C ALA A 299 29.63 23.86 13.26
N SER A 300 29.50 22.60 13.64
CA SER A 300 29.75 22.18 15.04
C SER A 300 31.20 22.25 15.48
N ASN A 301 32.16 22.37 14.55
CA ASN A 301 33.56 22.59 14.88
C ASN A 301 33.93 24.08 14.93
N ASP A 302 33.09 24.93 14.34
CA ASP A 302 33.31 26.38 14.26
C ASP A 302 32.49 27.15 15.32
N ASP A 303 31.39 26.57 15.83
CA ASP A 303 30.46 27.22 16.76
C ASP A 303 30.36 26.48 18.12
N ASP A 304 31.21 26.88 19.05
CA ASP A 304 31.13 26.59 20.50
C ASP A 304 30.26 27.63 21.25
N ASP A 305 29.38 28.37 20.57
CA ASP A 305 28.50 29.35 21.21
C ASP A 305 27.17 29.52 20.44
N ASP A 306 26.09 29.71 21.21
CA ASP A 306 24.74 30.13 20.78
C ASP A 306 23.76 29.02 20.30
N GLY A 307 23.07 28.42 21.27
CA GLY A 307 22.00 27.45 21.05
C GLY A 307 20.76 28.00 20.33
N GLU A 308 20.31 27.29 19.31
CA GLU A 308 19.00 27.50 18.69
C GLU A 308 18.27 26.16 18.45
N ASP A 309 17.12 26.02 19.12
CA ASP A 309 16.29 24.82 19.20
C ASP A 309 15.57 24.53 17.88
N ASP A 310 16.18 23.69 17.03
CA ASP A 310 15.48 23.06 15.90
C ASP A 310 14.66 21.87 16.42
N ASN A 311 13.43 22.16 16.85
CA ASN A 311 12.42 21.24 17.37
C ASN A 311 11.91 20.24 16.31
N GLY A 312 12.78 19.31 15.92
CA GLY A 312 12.46 18.07 15.22
C GLY A 312 13.12 16.91 15.95
N GLY A 313 12.69 16.69 17.20
CA GLY A 313 13.32 15.75 18.13
C GLY A 313 13.28 14.31 17.69
N GLU A 314 14.45 13.80 17.28
CA GLU A 314 14.87 12.42 17.46
C GLU A 314 16.29 12.48 18.02
N GLY A 315 16.39 12.37 19.35
CA GLY A 315 17.64 12.50 20.08
C GLY A 315 18.45 11.21 20.01
N PHE A 316 19.57 11.24 19.30
CA PHE A 316 20.63 10.25 19.43
C PHE A 316 21.96 11.00 19.63
N GLY A 317 22.47 10.96 20.85
CA GLY A 317 23.71 11.61 21.26
C GLY A 317 24.90 10.65 21.15
N GLY A 318 25.72 10.83 20.13
CA GLY A 318 27.03 10.19 20.01
C GLY A 318 28.14 11.25 19.97
N THR A 319 28.91 11.38 21.04
CA THR A 319 30.12 12.20 21.10
C THR A 319 31.27 11.52 20.37
N VAL A 320 31.82 12.15 19.32
CA VAL A 320 33.02 11.70 18.61
C VAL A 320 34.22 12.54 19.08
N GLY A 321 35.25 11.90 19.62
CA GLY A 321 36.47 12.55 20.11
C GLY A 321 37.43 12.94 18.97
N GLY A 322 37.75 14.23 18.86
CA GLY A 322 38.62 14.78 17.81
C GLY A 322 40.11 14.49 18.00
N ARG A 323 40.79 14.11 16.91
CA ARG A 323 42.23 13.93 16.82
C ARG A 323 42.76 14.95 15.80
N GLY A 324 43.41 16.02 16.28
CA GLY A 324 43.88 17.13 15.45
C GLY A 324 45.06 16.76 14.56
N GLY A 325 44.89 16.88 13.25
CA GLY A 325 45.95 16.74 12.23
C GLY A 325 45.75 17.78 11.12
N SER A 326 46.77 18.58 10.86
CA SER A 326 46.78 19.72 9.94
C SER A 326 46.96 19.34 8.46
N GLY A 327 46.21 18.34 7.97
CA GLY A 327 46.23 17.94 6.56
C GLY A 327 45.37 18.86 5.68
N GLU A 328 45.69 18.98 4.39
CA GLU A 328 44.89 19.73 3.41
C GLU A 328 43.41 19.35 3.50
N ASP A 329 42.58 20.29 3.99
CA ASP A 329 41.14 20.11 4.12
C ASP A 329 40.50 20.09 2.73
N ILE A 330 40.34 18.90 2.16
CA ILE A 330 39.40 18.67 1.07
C ILE A 330 38.04 19.16 1.56
N SER A 331 37.47 20.15 0.88
CA SER A 331 36.16 20.68 1.22
C SER A 331 35.15 19.53 1.28
N GLN A 332 34.33 19.44 2.33
CA GLN A 332 33.30 18.40 2.44
C GLN A 332 32.37 18.35 1.22
N SER A 333 32.19 19.48 0.52
CA SER A 333 31.47 19.53 -0.76
C SER A 333 32.20 18.79 -1.88
N GLU A 334 33.53 18.83 -1.90
CA GLU A 334 34.37 18.07 -2.83
C GLU A 334 34.38 16.59 -2.47
N MET A 335 34.47 16.25 -1.17
CA MET A 335 34.29 14.87 -0.71
C MET A 335 32.92 14.31 -1.10
N PHE A 336 31.83 15.06 -0.87
CA PHE A 336 30.49 14.65 -1.29
C PHE A 336 30.40 14.38 -2.79
N ARG A 337 30.92 15.31 -3.62
CA ARG A 337 30.92 15.15 -5.08
C ARG A 337 31.79 13.97 -5.52
N SER A 338 32.96 13.82 -4.91
CA SER A 338 33.90 12.73 -5.22
C SER A 338 33.30 11.36 -4.90
N LEU A 339 32.73 11.20 -3.71
CA LEU A 339 32.19 9.92 -3.28
C LEU A 339 30.86 9.59 -3.99
N PHE A 340 29.94 10.55 -4.06
CA PHE A 340 28.55 10.23 -4.40
C PHE A 340 28.12 10.67 -5.80
N CYS A 341 28.86 11.56 -6.47
CA CYS A 341 28.53 12.05 -7.81
C CYS A 341 29.43 11.51 -8.92
N GLN A 342 30.43 10.68 -8.61
CA GLN A 342 31.27 10.01 -9.61
C GLN A 342 30.62 8.77 -10.25
N GLY A 343 29.42 8.40 -9.83
CA GLY A 343 28.68 7.28 -10.43
C GLY A 343 29.24 5.89 -10.15
N ASN A 344 29.99 5.69 -9.04
CA ASN A 344 30.53 4.37 -8.69
C ASN A 344 29.42 3.41 -8.24
N ILE A 345 29.02 2.50 -9.12
CA ILE A 345 27.95 1.54 -8.83
C ILE A 345 28.29 0.58 -7.69
N THR A 346 29.54 0.10 -7.62
CA THR A 346 29.98 -0.84 -6.58
C THR A 346 29.78 -0.25 -5.18
N MET A 347 30.08 1.05 -5.02
CA MET A 347 29.82 1.76 -3.78
C MET A 347 28.33 1.76 -3.43
N TRP A 348 27.45 2.05 -4.40
CA TRP A 348 26.00 2.04 -4.19
C TRP A 348 25.43 0.66 -3.86
N GLU A 349 25.99 -0.39 -4.44
CA GLU A 349 25.62 -1.78 -4.12
C GLU A 349 26.00 -2.16 -2.69
N GLN A 350 27.15 -1.68 -2.21
CA GLN A 350 27.60 -1.93 -0.83
C GLN A 350 26.84 -1.07 0.18
N MET A 351 26.67 0.21 -0.13
CA MET A 351 26.07 1.19 0.77
C MET A 351 24.55 1.09 0.82
N ALA A 352 23.86 0.90 -0.31
CA ALA A 352 22.40 0.95 -0.38
C ALA A 352 21.80 -0.20 -1.22
N PRO A 353 22.15 -1.47 -0.95
CA PRO A 353 21.84 -2.61 -1.80
C PRO A 353 20.35 -2.72 -2.15
N THR A 354 19.47 -2.52 -1.17
CA THR A 354 18.01 -2.67 -1.38
C THR A 354 17.43 -1.53 -2.18
N VAL A 355 18.03 -0.34 -2.12
CA VAL A 355 17.59 0.83 -2.87
C VAL A 355 17.85 0.64 -4.36
N VAL A 356 19.02 0.11 -4.69
CA VAL A 356 19.53 0.04 -6.06
C VAL A 356 19.18 -1.25 -6.80
N ASP A 357 18.62 -2.24 -6.09
CA ASP A 357 18.23 -3.53 -6.67
C ASP A 357 16.83 -3.97 -6.24
N ASN A 358 15.82 -3.65 -7.06
CA ASN A 358 14.47 -4.21 -6.95
C ASN A 358 13.81 -4.01 -5.58
N TYR A 359 13.90 -2.80 -5.03
CA TYR A 359 13.37 -2.45 -3.72
C TYR A 359 11.90 -2.80 -3.54
N ILE A 360 11.06 -2.54 -4.54
CA ILE A 360 9.62 -2.76 -4.42
C ILE A 360 9.40 -4.25 -4.20
N THR A 361 9.97 -5.09 -5.06
CA THR A 361 9.91 -6.55 -4.93
C THR A 361 10.45 -7.02 -3.58
N ARG A 362 11.63 -6.51 -3.15
CA ARG A 362 12.22 -6.82 -1.83
C ARG A 362 11.26 -6.52 -0.67
N SER A 363 10.49 -5.45 -0.78
CA SER A 363 9.53 -5.04 0.26
C SER A 363 8.33 -5.99 0.38
N PHE A 364 8.09 -6.90 -0.57
CA PHE A 364 6.97 -7.85 -0.58
C PHE A 364 7.36 -9.32 -0.33
N ILE A 365 8.65 -9.61 -0.13
CA ILE A 365 9.17 -11.00 -0.05
C ILE A 365 9.71 -11.37 1.34
N GLY A 366 9.46 -10.52 2.34
CA GLY A 366 9.72 -10.83 3.75
C GLY A 366 11.16 -10.58 4.18
N GLU A 367 11.42 -10.82 5.47
CA GLU A 367 12.60 -10.30 6.17
C GLU A 367 13.93 -10.84 5.63
N ARG A 368 14.02 -12.16 5.38
CA ARG A 368 15.26 -12.76 4.88
C ARG A 368 15.52 -12.39 3.42
N ALA A 369 14.49 -12.48 2.58
CA ALA A 369 14.67 -12.21 1.16
C ALA A 369 14.84 -10.71 0.84
N PHE A 370 14.41 -9.81 1.73
CA PHE A 370 14.75 -8.39 1.64
C PHE A 370 16.28 -8.16 1.62
N HIS A 371 17.06 -9.00 2.31
CA HIS A 371 18.51 -8.89 2.47
C HIS A 371 19.31 -9.79 1.51
N THR A 372 18.70 -10.43 0.53
CA THR A 372 19.45 -11.24 -0.44
C THR A 372 20.43 -10.38 -1.25
N SER A 373 21.51 -10.98 -1.75
CA SER A 373 22.55 -10.27 -2.49
C SER A 373 22.01 -9.46 -3.68
N VAL A 374 22.72 -8.38 -4.04
CA VAL A 374 22.39 -7.58 -5.22
C VAL A 374 22.39 -8.46 -6.47
N GLY A 375 21.36 -8.30 -7.31
CA GLY A 375 21.18 -9.05 -8.55
C GLY A 375 20.56 -10.43 -8.37
N SER A 376 20.24 -10.86 -7.14
CA SER A 376 19.62 -12.17 -6.89
C SER A 376 18.09 -12.15 -7.02
N ILE A 377 17.46 -10.98 -7.07
CA ILE A 377 16.00 -10.86 -7.21
C ILE A 377 15.60 -11.29 -8.62
N GLY A 378 14.67 -12.25 -8.69
CA GLY A 378 14.34 -12.96 -9.93
C GLY A 378 12.88 -13.40 -9.95
N LEU A 379 12.52 -14.28 -10.89
CA LEU A 379 11.13 -14.68 -11.13
C LEU A 379 10.46 -15.33 -9.91
N HIS A 380 11.18 -16.19 -9.18
CA HIS A 380 10.62 -16.81 -7.97
C HIS A 380 10.29 -15.79 -6.87
N HIS A 381 11.12 -14.77 -6.69
CA HIS A 381 10.86 -13.66 -5.77
C HIS A 381 9.65 -12.83 -6.25
N LEU A 382 9.56 -12.56 -7.55
CA LEU A 382 8.44 -11.85 -8.15
C LEU A 382 7.11 -12.60 -7.95
N ASP A 383 7.10 -13.93 -8.06
CA ASP A 383 5.89 -14.73 -7.85
C ASP A 383 5.39 -14.67 -6.41
N VAL A 384 6.31 -14.66 -5.43
CA VAL A 384 5.95 -14.42 -4.02
C VAL A 384 5.39 -13.02 -3.85
N ALA A 385 6.08 -12.01 -4.37
CA ALA A 385 5.65 -10.61 -4.27
C ALA A 385 4.25 -10.38 -4.86
N ARG A 386 3.95 -10.98 -6.02
CA ARG A 386 2.62 -10.91 -6.65
C ARG A 386 1.52 -11.51 -5.76
N ARG A 387 1.78 -12.65 -5.12
CA ARG A 387 0.82 -13.27 -4.19
C ARG A 387 0.55 -12.37 -3.00
N VAL A 388 1.59 -11.82 -2.39
CA VAL A 388 1.44 -10.93 -1.24
C VAL A 388 0.68 -9.66 -1.62
N LEU A 389 1.05 -9.03 -2.75
CA LEU A 389 0.37 -7.83 -3.26
C LEU A 389 -1.11 -8.08 -3.61
N LEU A 390 -1.45 -9.27 -4.10
CA LEU A 390 -2.83 -9.67 -4.40
C LEU A 390 -3.75 -9.65 -3.16
N HIS A 391 -3.20 -9.76 -1.95
CA HIS A 391 -3.97 -9.75 -0.70
C HIS A 391 -4.11 -8.37 -0.06
N PHE A 392 -3.52 -7.30 -0.63
CA PHE A 392 -3.75 -5.93 -0.15
C PHE A 392 -5.19 -5.48 -0.41
N ASP A 393 -5.82 -4.85 0.57
CA ASP A 393 -7.18 -4.32 0.48
C ASP A 393 -7.34 -3.30 -0.63
N LEU A 394 -6.38 -2.38 -0.69
CA LEU A 394 -6.31 -1.31 -1.68
C LEU A 394 -4.86 -1.16 -2.18
N VAL A 395 -4.71 -1.17 -3.50
CA VAL A 395 -3.46 -0.78 -4.17
C VAL A 395 -3.68 0.56 -4.84
N LEU A 396 -2.86 1.55 -4.48
CA LEU A 396 -2.94 2.91 -5.02
C LEU A 396 -1.83 3.09 -6.05
N ASP A 397 -2.17 3.48 -7.28
CA ASP A 397 -1.19 3.81 -8.32
C ASP A 397 -0.96 5.32 -8.35
N MET A 398 0.20 5.77 -7.89
CA MET A 398 0.52 7.21 -7.87
C MET A 398 0.62 7.82 -9.27
N ASP A 399 0.87 6.99 -10.29
CA ASP A 399 0.94 7.41 -11.68
C ASP A 399 -0.39 7.22 -12.42
N ALA A 400 -1.47 6.88 -11.70
CA ALA A 400 -2.84 6.93 -12.22
C ALA A 400 -3.42 8.36 -12.23
N GLY A 401 -2.74 9.32 -11.59
CA GLY A 401 -3.27 10.65 -11.34
C GLY A 401 -3.93 10.76 -9.96
N SER A 402 -3.93 11.99 -9.43
CA SER A 402 -4.47 12.32 -8.11
C SER A 402 -5.93 11.89 -7.95
N ASP A 403 -6.73 12.16 -8.97
CA ASP A 403 -8.18 12.03 -8.86
C ASP A 403 -8.65 10.58 -8.66
N ALA A 404 -7.98 9.60 -9.30
CA ALA A 404 -8.27 8.19 -9.05
C ALA A 404 -7.84 7.77 -7.64
N THR A 405 -6.64 8.17 -7.22
CA THR A 405 -6.15 7.87 -5.86
C THR A 405 -7.12 8.46 -4.82
N ASP A 406 -7.51 9.71 -4.99
CA ASP A 406 -8.45 10.40 -4.12
C ASP A 406 -9.85 9.77 -4.13
N PHE A 407 -10.29 9.28 -5.28
CA PHE A 407 -11.55 8.55 -5.38
C PHE A 407 -11.49 7.22 -4.62
N VAL A 408 -10.40 6.46 -4.78
CA VAL A 408 -10.20 5.19 -4.05
C VAL A 408 -10.13 5.44 -2.54
N LEU A 409 -9.45 6.48 -2.07
CA LEU A 409 -9.39 6.84 -0.64
C LEU A 409 -10.78 7.20 -0.10
N ARG A 410 -11.53 8.04 -0.83
CA ARG A 410 -12.89 8.44 -0.44
C ARG A 410 -13.84 7.24 -0.39
N GLN A 411 -13.95 6.51 -1.49
CA GLN A 411 -14.93 5.44 -1.62
C GLN A 411 -14.53 4.15 -0.88
N GLY A 412 -13.22 3.90 -0.77
CA GLY A 412 -12.65 2.69 -0.18
C GLY A 412 -12.36 2.79 1.31
N LEU A 413 -11.94 3.96 1.81
CA LEU A 413 -11.62 4.18 3.24
C LEU A 413 -12.58 5.15 3.93
N GLY A 414 -13.44 5.86 3.18
CA GLY A 414 -14.30 6.90 3.75
C GLY A 414 -13.53 8.16 4.18
N TRP A 415 -12.32 8.36 3.65
CA TRP A 415 -11.49 9.53 3.97
C TRP A 415 -11.98 10.77 3.24
N SER A 416 -12.19 11.88 3.95
CA SER A 416 -12.59 13.16 3.39
C SER A 416 -11.40 13.97 2.89
N VAL A 417 -10.25 13.85 3.56
CA VAL A 417 -8.98 14.45 3.15
C VAL A 417 -8.19 13.43 2.34
N ASN A 418 -7.64 13.84 1.20
CA ASN A 418 -6.95 12.96 0.27
C ASN A 418 -5.51 13.43 -0.01
N MET A 419 -4.77 12.67 -0.81
CA MET A 419 -3.35 12.94 -1.04
C MET A 419 -3.12 14.17 -1.91
N SER A 420 -4.05 14.52 -2.81
CA SER A 420 -3.89 15.69 -3.69
C SER A 420 -4.01 17.02 -2.94
N GLN A 421 -4.81 17.04 -1.88
CA GLN A 421 -4.95 18.17 -0.97
C GLN A 421 -3.70 18.38 -0.10
N ILE A 422 -2.81 17.38 -0.04
CA ILE A 422 -1.63 17.38 0.82
C ILE A 422 -0.40 17.65 -0.03
N HIS A 423 -0.04 18.93 -0.10
CA HIS A 423 1.19 19.40 -0.75
C HIS A 423 2.44 19.21 0.11
N ALA A 424 2.35 18.38 1.16
CA ALA A 424 3.33 18.34 2.23
C ALA A 424 4.77 18.20 1.77
N ARG A 425 5.04 17.33 0.77
CA ARG A 425 6.42 17.02 0.34
C ARG A 425 6.50 16.62 -1.13
N SER A 426 6.63 17.59 -2.03
CA SER A 426 7.24 17.32 -3.33
C SER A 426 8.74 17.03 -3.14
N SER A 427 9.34 16.19 -3.99
CA SER A 427 10.79 15.96 -3.95
C SER A 427 11.57 17.28 -4.07
N TRP A 428 11.05 18.22 -4.88
CA TRP A 428 11.60 19.57 -5.01
C TRP A 428 11.57 20.37 -3.68
N SER A 429 10.47 20.32 -2.93
CA SER A 429 10.39 20.97 -1.61
C SER A 429 11.43 20.38 -0.65
N VAL A 430 11.62 19.06 -0.67
CA VAL A 430 12.65 18.40 0.13
C VAL A 430 14.05 18.85 -0.31
N TYR A 431 14.35 18.86 -1.61
CA TYR A 431 15.65 19.28 -2.12
C TYR A 431 15.96 20.73 -1.78
N SER A 432 14.99 21.64 -1.95
CA SER A 432 15.11 23.05 -1.57
C SER A 432 15.37 23.22 -0.07
N LYS A 433 14.61 22.52 0.80
CA LYS A 433 14.83 22.54 2.26
C LYS A 433 16.18 21.97 2.70
N LEU A 434 16.79 21.11 1.89
CA LEU A 434 18.09 20.51 2.15
C LEU A 434 19.24 21.23 1.43
N ASN A 435 18.95 22.34 0.72
CA ASN A 435 19.90 23.04 -0.15
C ASN A 435 20.62 22.08 -1.14
N TYR A 436 19.90 21.07 -1.61
CA TYR A 436 20.40 20.06 -2.54
C TYR A 436 19.95 20.41 -3.95
N ASN A 437 20.91 20.50 -4.87
CA ASN A 437 20.64 20.69 -6.29
C ASN A 437 20.89 19.38 -7.05
N ALA A 438 19.82 18.72 -7.49
CA ALA A 438 19.91 17.46 -8.24
C ALA A 438 20.72 17.60 -9.54
N SER A 439 20.78 18.80 -10.15
CA SER A 439 21.53 19.01 -11.40
C SER A 439 23.05 19.08 -11.21
N GLU A 440 23.54 19.21 -9.97
CA GLU A 440 24.98 19.14 -9.65
C GLU A 440 25.49 17.70 -9.56
N CYS A 441 24.58 16.73 -9.46
CA CYS A 441 24.89 15.32 -9.24
C CYS A 441 24.03 14.46 -10.18
N GLN A 442 24.13 14.71 -11.49
CA GLN A 442 23.23 14.13 -12.49
C GLN A 442 23.31 12.60 -12.50
N ASN A 443 24.51 12.02 -12.30
CA ASN A 443 24.71 10.57 -12.17
C ASN A 443 24.03 9.75 -13.29
N ASP A 444 23.84 10.32 -14.49
CA ASP A 444 23.02 9.71 -15.55
C ASP A 444 23.50 8.31 -15.96
N GLY A 445 24.82 8.11 -16.00
CA GLY A 445 25.43 6.81 -16.29
C GLY A 445 25.09 5.76 -15.23
N LEU A 446 25.28 6.11 -13.95
CA LEU A 446 24.91 5.27 -12.81
C LEU A 446 23.40 4.97 -12.82
N LEU A 447 22.56 6.00 -12.92
CA LEU A 447 21.11 5.85 -12.89
C LEU A 447 20.63 4.94 -14.02
N ARG A 448 21.18 5.07 -15.24
CA ARG A 448 20.88 4.19 -16.36
C ARG A 448 21.23 2.73 -16.06
N GLU A 449 22.39 2.48 -15.45
CA GLU A 449 22.80 1.14 -15.07
C GLU A 449 21.90 0.55 -13.97
N LEU A 450 21.58 1.33 -12.93
CA LEU A 450 20.68 0.92 -11.87
C LEU A 450 19.26 0.64 -12.40
N GLN A 451 18.74 1.50 -13.27
CA GLN A 451 17.45 1.32 -13.93
C GLN A 451 17.41 0.04 -14.76
N ALA A 452 18.50 -0.33 -15.45
CA ALA A 452 18.55 -1.56 -16.23
C ALA A 452 18.27 -2.82 -15.37
N ARG A 453 18.52 -2.74 -14.06
CA ARG A 453 18.38 -3.85 -13.10
C ARG A 453 17.00 -3.95 -12.45
N GLN A 454 16.11 -2.97 -12.64
CA GLN A 454 14.77 -2.93 -12.02
C GLN A 454 13.72 -3.83 -12.72
N GLY A 455 14.16 -4.92 -13.36
CA GLY A 455 13.30 -5.81 -14.15
C GLY A 455 12.12 -6.38 -13.34
N PRO A 456 12.38 -7.08 -12.21
CA PRO A 456 11.36 -7.52 -11.28
C PRO A 456 10.41 -6.40 -10.80
N ASP A 457 10.94 -5.24 -10.39
CA ASP A 457 10.11 -4.13 -9.93
C ASP A 457 9.18 -3.60 -11.02
N ARG A 458 9.64 -3.47 -12.28
CA ARG A 458 8.79 -3.08 -13.42
C ARG A 458 7.69 -4.09 -13.72
N GLN A 459 7.93 -5.38 -13.48
CA GLN A 459 6.90 -6.41 -13.64
C GLN A 459 5.89 -6.38 -12.49
N LEU A 460 6.37 -6.27 -11.25
CA LEU A 460 5.49 -6.17 -10.09
C LEU A 460 4.66 -4.89 -10.12
N TYR A 461 5.24 -3.78 -10.55
CA TYR A 461 4.53 -2.52 -10.74
C TYR A 461 3.41 -2.66 -11.77
N ARG A 462 3.68 -3.23 -12.96
CA ARG A 462 2.62 -3.50 -13.97
C ARG A 462 1.48 -4.33 -13.42
N PHE A 463 1.80 -5.42 -12.71
CA PHE A 463 0.81 -6.24 -12.02
C PHE A 463 0.01 -5.41 -10.99
N GLY A 464 0.70 -4.63 -10.16
CA GLY A 464 0.08 -3.75 -9.16
C GLY A 464 -0.79 -2.65 -9.75
N ARG A 465 -0.44 -2.09 -10.91
CA ARG A 465 -1.30 -1.14 -11.65
C ARG A 465 -2.59 -1.80 -12.11
N ALA A 466 -2.51 -3.04 -12.61
CA ALA A 466 -3.72 -3.78 -12.99
C ALA A 466 -4.60 -4.05 -11.76
N LEU A 467 -4.02 -4.35 -10.59
CA LEU A 467 -4.79 -4.45 -9.33
C LEU A 467 -5.43 -3.12 -8.93
N ALA A 468 -4.68 -2.02 -8.95
CA ALA A 468 -5.20 -0.68 -8.65
C ALA A 468 -6.35 -0.29 -9.59
N PHE A 469 -6.23 -0.63 -10.87
CA PHE A 469 -7.29 -0.44 -11.85
C PHE A 469 -8.55 -1.23 -11.51
N LEU A 470 -8.43 -2.52 -11.16
CA LEU A 470 -9.57 -3.34 -10.74
C LEU A 470 -10.25 -2.79 -9.48
N ASP A 471 -9.46 -2.34 -8.50
CA ASP A 471 -9.97 -1.73 -7.26
C ASP A 471 -10.71 -0.41 -7.57
N PHE A 472 -10.13 0.43 -8.42
CA PHE A 472 -10.77 1.67 -8.88
C PHE A 472 -12.09 1.39 -9.60
N LEU A 473 -12.11 0.48 -10.58
CA LEU A 473 -13.33 0.11 -11.31
C LEU A 473 -14.40 -0.39 -10.35
N HIS A 474 -14.05 -1.28 -9.42
CA HIS A 474 -14.98 -1.79 -8.41
C HIS A 474 -15.65 -0.66 -7.63
N LEU A 475 -14.85 0.28 -7.13
CA LEU A 475 -15.33 1.40 -6.33
C LEU A 475 -16.15 2.39 -7.15
N VAL A 476 -15.80 2.63 -8.42
CA VAL A 476 -16.58 3.49 -9.34
C VAL A 476 -17.94 2.86 -9.60
N MET A 477 -18.00 1.57 -9.91
CA MET A 477 -19.27 0.86 -10.12
C MET A 477 -20.12 0.92 -8.86
N ALA A 478 -19.54 0.69 -7.68
CA ALA A 478 -20.25 0.80 -6.40
C ALA A 478 -20.85 2.20 -6.17
N HIS A 479 -20.04 3.24 -6.33
CA HIS A 479 -20.46 4.63 -6.19
C HIS A 479 -21.63 4.97 -7.13
N LYS A 480 -21.54 4.51 -8.37
CA LYS A 480 -22.56 4.74 -9.39
C LYS A 480 -23.88 4.01 -9.15
N LEU A 481 -23.84 2.91 -8.39
CA LEU A 481 -25.03 2.26 -7.85
C LEU A 481 -25.60 2.98 -6.61
N GLY A 482 -25.10 4.17 -6.28
CA GLY A 482 -25.51 4.97 -5.14
C GLY A 482 -24.94 4.49 -3.81
N LEU A 483 -24.00 3.54 -3.82
CA LEU A 483 -23.39 3.03 -2.59
C LEU A 483 -22.40 4.06 -2.06
N GLN A 484 -22.47 4.33 -0.75
CA GLN A 484 -21.63 5.31 -0.08
C GLN A 484 -20.70 4.61 0.92
N PRO A 485 -19.54 5.21 1.25
CA PRO A 485 -18.62 4.71 2.28
C PRO A 485 -19.15 4.99 3.70
N VAL A 486 -20.45 4.78 3.93
CA VAL A 486 -21.12 4.98 5.22
C VAL A 486 -21.64 3.64 5.68
N LEU A 487 -21.22 3.21 6.87
CA LEU A 487 -21.80 2.05 7.52
C LEU A 487 -23.20 2.42 8.05
N ASP A 488 -24.24 2.11 7.29
CA ASP A 488 -25.56 2.01 7.88
C ASP A 488 -25.64 0.74 8.75
N ILE A 489 -25.29 0.91 10.02
CA ILE A 489 -25.31 -0.16 11.02
C ILE A 489 -26.72 -0.77 11.17
N SER A 490 -27.79 -0.06 10.77
CA SER A 490 -29.17 -0.56 10.86
C SER A 490 -29.54 -1.55 9.75
N SER A 491 -28.99 -1.41 8.54
CA SER A 491 -29.07 -2.42 7.50
C SER A 491 -28.18 -3.63 7.82
N PHE A 492 -27.03 -3.42 8.44
CA PHE A 492 -26.16 -4.53 8.88
C PHE A 492 -26.80 -5.43 9.94
N ARG A 493 -27.46 -4.86 10.95
CA ARG A 493 -28.12 -5.69 11.99
C ARG A 493 -29.10 -6.68 11.39
N ARG A 494 -29.79 -6.34 10.30
CA ARG A 494 -30.72 -7.23 9.60
C ARG A 494 -30.01 -8.39 8.88
N VAL A 495 -28.82 -8.14 8.32
CA VAL A 495 -27.99 -9.16 7.66
C VAL A 495 -27.28 -10.05 8.69
N ALA A 496 -26.73 -9.47 9.77
CA ALA A 496 -26.05 -10.20 10.82
C ALA A 496 -27.01 -10.99 11.73
N SER A 497 -28.22 -10.47 12.00
CA SER A 497 -29.27 -11.17 12.76
C SER A 497 -29.92 -12.30 11.98
N ALA A 498 -29.70 -12.38 10.67
CA ALA A 498 -30.14 -13.50 9.84
C ALA A 498 -29.26 -14.76 9.96
N GLY A 499 -28.23 -14.76 10.84
CA GLY A 499 -27.79 -16.02 11.46
C GLY A 499 -26.30 -16.31 11.68
N PHE A 500 -25.37 -15.34 11.76
CA PHE A 500 -23.94 -15.71 11.61
C PHE A 500 -22.88 -15.27 12.65
N TYR A 501 -23.11 -14.33 13.58
CA TYR A 501 -21.97 -13.75 14.34
C TYR A 501 -22.12 -13.60 15.86
N SER A 502 -23.05 -14.30 16.50
CA SER A 502 -23.26 -14.15 17.96
C SER A 502 -22.10 -14.68 18.84
N ARG A 503 -21.21 -15.53 18.30
CA ARG A 503 -20.18 -16.21 19.12
C ARG A 503 -18.93 -15.36 19.42
N ALA A 504 -18.42 -14.59 18.45
CA ALA A 504 -17.13 -13.88 18.60
C ALA A 504 -17.19 -12.61 19.48
N LEU A 505 -18.39 -12.09 19.78
CA LEU A 505 -18.56 -10.90 20.62
C LEU A 505 -18.99 -11.22 22.06
N SER A 506 -19.25 -12.50 22.39
CA SER A 506 -19.77 -12.90 23.70
C SER A 506 -18.71 -13.14 24.79
N GLU A 507 -17.42 -13.19 24.42
CA GLU A 507 -16.34 -13.53 25.37
C GLU A 507 -15.63 -12.34 26.04
N SER A 508 -16.16 -11.11 25.93
CA SER A 508 -15.56 -9.92 26.60
C SER A 508 -16.54 -9.05 27.39
N GLY A 509 -17.53 -9.66 28.05
CA GLY A 509 -18.50 -8.94 28.88
C GLY A 509 -18.41 -9.24 30.37
N GLY A 510 -18.00 -8.25 31.17
CA GLY A 510 -18.19 -8.25 32.63
C GLY A 510 -18.01 -6.86 33.24
N GLY A 511 -19.09 -6.26 33.76
CA GLY A 511 -19.06 -5.08 34.62
C GLY A 511 -20.06 -3.98 34.24
N GLY A 512 -21.15 -3.86 35.00
CA GLY A 512 -22.19 -2.84 34.84
C GLY A 512 -21.98 -1.59 35.69
N GLY A 513 -22.66 -0.50 35.32
CA GLY A 513 -22.77 0.72 36.11
C GLY A 513 -23.51 1.82 35.35
N SER A 514 -24.68 2.21 35.84
CA SER A 514 -25.59 3.18 35.21
C SER A 514 -25.12 4.63 35.36
N GLY A 515 -25.18 5.43 34.29
CA GLY A 515 -25.01 6.88 34.36
C GLY A 515 -25.45 7.62 33.10
N SER A 516 -26.55 8.37 33.20
CA SER A 516 -27.13 9.18 32.12
C SER A 516 -26.44 10.55 32.01
N GLY A 517 -25.98 10.91 30.80
CA GLY A 517 -25.50 12.25 30.46
C GLY A 517 -25.35 12.43 28.94
N GLY A 518 -26.34 13.08 28.32
CA GLY A 518 -26.40 13.31 26.88
C GLY A 518 -25.48 14.43 26.42
N GLY A 519 -24.46 14.08 25.63
CA GLY A 519 -23.65 15.00 24.84
C GLY A 519 -23.30 14.34 23.50
N ARG A 520 -23.78 14.92 22.39
CA ARG A 520 -23.54 14.45 21.02
C ARG A 520 -22.09 14.78 20.65
N VAL A 521 -21.17 13.84 20.85
CA VAL A 521 -19.78 13.95 20.37
C VAL A 521 -19.75 13.44 18.93
N SER A 522 -19.64 14.34 17.96
CA SER A 522 -19.22 14.01 16.59
C SER A 522 -17.73 13.65 16.62
N GLY A 523 -17.40 12.48 17.16
CA GLY A 523 -16.04 11.97 17.17
C GLY A 523 -15.68 11.49 15.77
N GLY A 524 -14.97 12.32 15.02
CA GLY A 524 -14.24 11.92 13.82
C GLY A 524 -13.28 10.79 14.20
N GLY A 525 -13.39 9.68 13.49
CA GLY A 525 -12.38 8.62 13.52
C GLY A 525 -11.95 8.35 12.10
N CYS A 526 -10.86 7.60 11.94
CA CYS A 526 -10.15 7.26 10.69
C CYS A 526 -11.04 6.74 9.52
N GLY A 527 -11.95 7.56 9.00
CA GLY A 527 -13.02 7.17 8.07
C GLY A 527 -13.83 5.95 8.52
N LEU A 528 -13.95 4.95 7.64
CA LEU A 528 -14.63 3.67 7.88
C LEU A 528 -14.04 2.88 9.06
N ILE A 529 -12.74 3.07 9.34
CA ILE A 529 -12.03 2.37 10.41
C ILE A 529 -12.49 2.89 11.79
N GLY A 530 -12.75 4.20 11.89
CA GLY A 530 -13.22 4.84 13.11
C GLY A 530 -14.71 4.63 13.43
N ALA A 531 -15.53 4.28 12.43
CA ALA A 531 -16.98 4.25 12.54
C ALA A 531 -17.53 3.26 13.58
N ILE A 532 -16.81 2.16 13.88
CA ILE A 532 -17.26 1.16 14.88
C ILE A 532 -16.87 1.58 16.31
N GLN A 533 -15.76 2.28 16.51
CA GLN A 533 -15.25 2.59 17.85
C GLN A 533 -16.16 3.57 18.62
N VAL A 534 -16.78 4.53 17.92
CA VAL A 534 -17.66 5.54 18.53
C VAL A 534 -18.88 4.90 19.20
N LYS A 535 -19.43 3.82 18.64
CA LYS A 535 -20.60 3.13 19.23
C LYS A 535 -20.24 2.24 20.42
N LYS A 536 -19.07 1.60 20.45
CA LYS A 536 -18.62 0.85 21.65
C LYS A 536 -18.43 1.79 22.85
N ARG A 537 -17.89 3.00 22.63
CA ARG A 537 -17.76 4.02 23.69
C ARG A 537 -19.11 4.53 24.21
N HIS A 538 -20.17 4.53 23.39
CA HIS A 538 -21.53 4.84 23.85
C HIS A 538 -22.27 3.66 24.48
N LEU A 539 -21.84 2.42 24.21
CA LEU A 539 -22.38 1.21 24.84
C LEU A 539 -21.71 0.91 26.20
N HIS A 540 -20.47 1.35 26.44
CA HIS A 540 -19.85 1.34 27.77
C HIS A 540 -20.15 2.59 28.61
N LYS A 541 -20.78 3.62 28.04
CA LYS A 541 -21.29 4.80 28.76
C LYS A 541 -22.81 4.72 29.03
N ARG A 542 -23.36 3.52 29.23
CA ARG A 542 -24.77 3.36 29.65
C ARG A 542 -24.88 2.51 30.91
#